data_AF-A0A930BUR8-F1
#
_entry.id   AF-A0A930BUR8-F1
#
_cell.length_a   1.000
_cell.length_b   1.000
_cell.length_c   1.000
_cell.angle_alpha   90.00
_cell.angle_beta   90.00
_cell.angle_gamma   90.00
#
_symmetry.space_group_name_H-M   'P 1'
#
loop_
_entity.id
_entity.type
_entity.pdbx_description
1 polymer ?
#
loop_
_entity_poly.entity_id
_entity_poly.type
_entity_poly.pdbx_seq_one_letter_code
_entity_poly.pdbx_strand_id
1 'polypeptide(L)'
;MSDDKPPLAFLLDSDFRNKYPHQLVARFPHVARKIEAMWGNAGATADYFTELMIPSRPNRQGFPPEVAAEIMSLSIAYDRIGHLLVAEEAPVRAPLAAYQWDQERLVKEIENLGFAFSREGFAKAAEAGNRQVCAMFVQAGFDVDTRDAREWTPLTIAAFHGREQLALMLLECGADLFAKDRGGYTPLHWAAFSGYPVVVKLLLDRGVPANVLSNAGISPLLQAAARGHLAVVNQLLDRQANPNLDANDGSSPLLKAVANGHLAVIQVLLNAGAHRQVTLADGTTLDDMVAKTKDLRIRAIFG
;
A
#
# COMPACT_ATOMS: atom_id res chain seq x y z
N MET A 1 -50.13 -10.68 -0.70
CA MET A 1 -49.27 -11.75 -1.24
C MET A 1 -47.85 -11.27 -1.04
N SER A 2 -47.06 -12.01 -0.27
CA SER A 2 -45.70 -11.66 0.13
C SER A 2 -44.80 -11.55 -1.10
N ASP A 3 -44.26 -10.36 -1.35
CA ASP A 3 -43.16 -10.19 -2.29
C ASP A 3 -41.90 -10.80 -1.65
N ASP A 4 -41.70 -12.10 -1.87
CA ASP A 4 -40.45 -12.81 -1.62
C ASP A 4 -39.36 -12.24 -2.53
N LYS A 5 -38.77 -11.11 -2.15
CA LYS A 5 -37.47 -10.72 -2.67
C LYS A 5 -36.43 -11.68 -2.06
N PRO A 6 -35.60 -12.36 -2.88
CA PRO A 6 -34.61 -13.29 -2.36
C PRO A 6 -33.65 -12.56 -1.41
N PRO A 7 -33.12 -13.26 -0.39
CA PRO A 7 -32.14 -12.69 0.52
C PRO A 7 -31.00 -12.06 -0.28
N LEU A 8 -30.56 -10.86 0.11
CA LEU A 8 -29.46 -10.11 -0.51
C LEU A 8 -29.76 -9.43 -1.86
N ALA A 9 -31.02 -9.29 -2.28
CA ALA A 9 -31.38 -8.53 -3.49
C ALA A 9 -30.89 -7.05 -3.46
N PHE A 10 -30.67 -6.48 -2.27
CA PHE A 10 -30.10 -5.13 -2.10
C PHE A 10 -28.60 -5.04 -2.41
N LEU A 11 -27.87 -6.17 -2.43
CA LEU A 11 -26.50 -6.21 -2.94
C LEU A 11 -26.45 -6.04 -4.46
N LEU A 12 -27.58 -5.88 -5.15
CA LEU A 12 -27.61 -5.56 -6.57
C LEU A 12 -27.90 -4.06 -6.80
N ASP A 13 -28.11 -3.31 -5.72
CA ASP A 13 -28.36 -1.87 -5.75
C ASP A 13 -27.05 -1.11 -6.01
N SER A 14 -27.09 -0.20 -6.99
CA SER A 14 -25.98 0.67 -7.35
C SER A 14 -25.49 1.55 -6.20
N ASP A 15 -26.36 1.86 -5.24
CA ASP A 15 -26.00 2.69 -4.08
C ASP A 15 -25.14 1.92 -3.06
N PHE A 16 -25.31 0.60 -2.97
CA PHE A 16 -24.48 -0.25 -2.11
C PHE A 16 -23.11 -0.53 -2.73
N ARG A 17 -23.03 -0.60 -4.07
CA ARG A 17 -21.78 -0.74 -4.83
C ARG A 17 -20.78 0.37 -4.50
N ASN A 18 -21.26 1.60 -4.30
CA ASN A 18 -20.41 2.74 -3.97
C ASN A 18 -19.99 2.79 -2.49
N LYS A 19 -20.62 1.97 -1.65
CA LYS A 19 -20.35 1.86 -0.20
C LYS A 19 -19.75 0.51 0.17
N TYR A 20 -19.12 -0.18 -0.78
CA TYR A 20 -18.42 -1.43 -0.54
C TYR A 20 -17.54 -1.29 0.71
N PRO A 21 -17.61 -2.20 1.70
CA PRO A 21 -16.80 -2.06 2.89
C PRO A 21 -15.33 -2.10 2.49
N HIS A 22 -14.65 -0.95 2.59
CA HIS A 22 -13.25 -0.82 2.17
C HIS A 22 -12.35 -1.85 2.86
N GLN A 23 -12.72 -2.28 4.07
CA GLN A 23 -12.06 -3.34 4.84
C GLN A 23 -12.20 -4.72 4.20
N LEU A 24 -13.36 -5.06 3.62
CA LEU A 24 -13.58 -6.33 2.91
C LEU A 24 -12.75 -6.39 1.62
N VAL A 25 -12.72 -5.28 0.87
CA VAL A 25 -11.95 -5.15 -0.37
C VAL A 25 -10.45 -5.20 -0.08
N ALA A 26 -9.99 -4.50 0.95
CA ALA A 26 -8.59 -4.47 1.36
C ALA A 26 -8.10 -5.82 1.90
N ARG A 27 -8.94 -6.53 2.67
CA ARG A 27 -8.53 -7.75 3.38
C ARG A 27 -8.75 -9.03 2.56
N PHE A 28 -9.76 -9.06 1.68
CA PHE A 28 -10.10 -10.22 0.84
C PHE A 28 -10.44 -9.82 -0.61
N PRO A 29 -9.45 -9.29 -1.36
CA PRO A 29 -9.68 -8.73 -2.70
C PRO A 29 -10.11 -9.76 -3.76
N HIS A 30 -9.80 -11.04 -3.57
CA HIS A 30 -10.23 -12.12 -4.47
C HIS A 30 -11.73 -12.42 -4.35
N VAL A 31 -12.32 -12.06 -3.21
CA VAL A 31 -13.73 -12.29 -2.89
C VAL A 31 -14.57 -11.10 -3.30
N ALA A 32 -14.09 -9.89 -3.02
CA ALA A 32 -14.69 -8.68 -3.57
C ALA A 32 -14.82 -8.79 -5.10
N ARG A 33 -13.74 -9.19 -5.79
CA ARG A 33 -13.76 -9.44 -7.24
C ARG A 33 -14.74 -10.53 -7.68
N LYS A 34 -14.90 -11.58 -6.87
CA LYS A 34 -15.80 -12.69 -7.21
C LYS A 34 -17.27 -12.29 -7.03
N ILE A 35 -17.58 -11.56 -5.96
CA ILE A 35 -18.91 -10.97 -5.72
C ILE A 35 -19.22 -9.91 -6.81
N GLU A 36 -18.25 -9.07 -7.17
CA GLU A 36 -18.38 -8.14 -8.30
C GLU A 36 -18.64 -8.84 -9.63
N ALA A 37 -17.97 -9.96 -9.91
CA ALA A 37 -18.16 -10.72 -11.15
C ALA A 37 -19.54 -11.40 -11.25
N MET A 38 -20.22 -11.61 -10.12
CA MET A 38 -21.56 -12.20 -10.05
C MET A 38 -22.66 -11.13 -9.87
N TRP A 39 -22.25 -9.86 -9.75
CA TRP A 39 -23.13 -8.70 -9.55
C TRP A 39 -24.05 -8.53 -10.76
N GLY A 40 -25.36 -8.73 -10.54
CA GLY A 40 -26.40 -8.72 -11.58
C GLY A 40 -27.07 -10.08 -11.79
N ASN A 41 -26.55 -11.15 -11.19
CA ASN A 41 -27.17 -12.48 -11.20
C ASN A 41 -27.53 -12.90 -9.77
N ALA A 42 -28.78 -12.62 -9.38
CA ALA A 42 -29.29 -12.90 -8.03
C ALA A 42 -29.18 -14.39 -7.65
N GLY A 43 -29.40 -15.30 -8.60
CA GLY A 43 -29.28 -16.75 -8.37
C GLY A 43 -27.84 -17.17 -8.10
N ALA A 44 -26.90 -16.77 -8.96
CA ALA A 44 -25.48 -17.09 -8.77
C ALA A 44 -24.88 -16.47 -7.50
N THR A 45 -25.36 -15.28 -7.12
CA THR A 45 -24.96 -14.62 -5.88
C THR A 45 -25.48 -15.40 -4.67
N ALA A 46 -26.77 -15.77 -4.67
CA ALA A 46 -27.38 -16.56 -3.59
C ALA A 46 -26.80 -17.98 -3.48
N ASP A 47 -26.50 -18.65 -4.60
CA ASP A 47 -25.85 -19.96 -4.63
C ASP A 47 -24.43 -19.88 -4.06
N TYR A 48 -23.67 -18.83 -4.43
CA TYR A 48 -22.34 -18.60 -3.89
C TYR A 48 -22.37 -18.34 -2.38
N PHE A 49 -23.32 -17.53 -1.89
CA PHE A 49 -23.50 -17.34 -0.44
C PHE A 49 -23.98 -18.61 0.27
N THR A 50 -24.81 -19.44 -0.37
CA THR A 50 -25.27 -20.72 0.20
C THR A 50 -24.14 -21.75 0.26
N GLU A 51 -23.31 -21.84 -0.77
CA GLU A 51 -22.09 -22.66 -0.78
C GLU A 51 -21.10 -22.24 0.31
N LEU A 52 -21.05 -20.95 0.65
CA LEU A 52 -20.23 -20.41 1.72
C LEU A 52 -20.76 -20.73 3.13
N MET A 53 -22.05 -21.04 3.27
CA MET A 53 -22.72 -21.30 4.55
C MET A 53 -22.74 -22.78 4.95
N ILE A 54 -22.22 -23.70 4.12
CA ILE A 54 -22.15 -25.14 4.43
C ILE A 54 -20.84 -25.43 5.18
N PRO A 55 -20.86 -25.70 6.51
CA PRO A 55 -19.66 -25.68 7.35
C PRO A 55 -18.71 -26.89 7.19
N SER A 56 -18.94 -27.77 6.21
CA SER A 56 -18.32 -29.09 6.21
C SER A 56 -18.11 -29.64 4.80
N ARG A 57 -17.04 -29.18 4.13
CA ARG A 57 -16.38 -30.00 3.10
C ARG A 57 -14.86 -29.98 3.30
N PRO A 58 -14.16 -31.12 3.23
CA PRO A 58 -12.84 -31.27 3.86
C PRO A 58 -11.66 -30.65 3.11
N ASN A 59 -11.86 -29.94 1.99
CA ASN A 59 -10.76 -29.62 1.06
C ASN A 59 -10.85 -28.26 0.34
N ARG A 60 -11.41 -27.21 0.94
CA ARG A 60 -11.25 -25.84 0.39
C ARG A 60 -11.18 -24.73 1.43
N GLN A 61 -10.39 -23.71 1.07
CA GLN A 61 -10.25 -22.41 1.74
C GLN A 61 -11.57 -21.63 1.67
N GLY A 62 -12.38 -21.72 2.73
CA GLY A 62 -13.39 -20.71 3.04
C GLY A 62 -12.74 -19.48 3.71
N PHE A 63 -13.53 -18.44 3.97
CA PHE A 63 -13.03 -17.29 4.71
C PHE A 63 -12.66 -17.66 6.15
N PRO A 64 -11.71 -16.93 6.74
CA PRO A 64 -11.60 -16.86 8.19
C PRO A 64 -12.97 -16.48 8.80
N PRO A 65 -13.37 -17.08 9.93
CA PRO A 65 -14.67 -16.88 10.55
C PRO A 65 -14.98 -15.40 10.88
N GLU A 66 -13.94 -14.57 11.06
CA GLU A 66 -14.09 -13.14 11.26
C GLU A 66 -14.75 -12.42 10.06
N VAL A 67 -14.49 -12.87 8.84
CA VAL A 67 -15.01 -12.25 7.61
C VAL A 67 -16.48 -12.60 7.39
N ALA A 68 -16.85 -13.84 7.72
CA ALA A 68 -18.24 -14.28 7.67
C ALA A 68 -19.10 -13.49 8.67
N ALA A 69 -18.55 -13.17 9.85
CA ALA A 69 -19.20 -12.34 10.85
C ALA A 69 -19.37 -10.89 10.41
N GLU A 70 -18.35 -10.29 9.78
CA GLU A 70 -18.45 -8.94 9.20
C GLU A 70 -19.53 -8.86 8.11
N ILE A 71 -19.56 -9.82 7.19
CA ILE A 71 -20.58 -9.88 6.13
C ILE A 71 -21.98 -10.04 6.72
N MET A 72 -22.16 -10.87 7.76
CA MET A 72 -23.44 -10.99 8.48
C MET A 72 -23.84 -9.69 9.19
N SER A 73 -22.90 -9.00 9.82
CA SER A 73 -23.18 -7.76 10.54
C SER A 73 -23.63 -6.62 9.60
N LEU A 74 -23.07 -6.57 8.40
CA LEU A 74 -23.47 -5.62 7.34
C LEU A 74 -24.88 -5.92 6.81
N SER A 75 -25.23 -7.20 6.67
CA SER A 75 -26.58 -7.64 6.30
C SER A 75 -27.62 -7.20 7.34
N ILE A 76 -27.33 -7.40 8.63
CA ILE A 76 -28.22 -7.05 9.75
C ILE A 76 -28.36 -5.53 9.92
N ALA A 77 -27.28 -4.77 9.69
CA ALA A 77 -27.30 -3.31 9.76
C ALA A 77 -28.19 -2.70 8.67
N TYR A 78 -28.26 -3.33 7.49
CA TYR A 78 -29.07 -2.88 6.38
C TYR A 78 -30.58 -3.07 6.63
N ASP A 79 -30.99 -4.21 7.20
CA ASP A 79 -32.38 -4.46 7.60
C ASP A 79 -32.91 -3.42 8.60
N ARG A 80 -32.04 -2.90 9.48
CA ARG A 80 -32.39 -1.83 10.42
C ARG A 80 -32.53 -0.45 9.77
N ILE A 81 -31.79 -0.17 8.71
CA ILE A 81 -31.78 1.14 8.03
C ILE A 81 -32.88 1.21 6.95
N GLY A 82 -33.21 0.09 6.30
CA GLY A 82 -34.26 0.01 5.29
C GLY A 82 -35.65 0.45 5.75
N HIS A 83 -35.91 0.39 7.06
CA HIS A 83 -37.17 0.90 7.63
C HIS A 83 -37.29 2.42 7.71
N LEU A 84 -36.19 3.18 7.57
CA LEU A 84 -36.17 4.64 7.79
C LEU A 84 -36.20 5.48 6.52
N LEU A 85 -36.00 4.90 5.33
CA LEU A 85 -35.80 5.65 4.08
C LEU A 85 -36.98 5.57 3.09
N VAL A 86 -38.15 5.07 3.49
CA VAL A 86 -39.35 4.99 2.64
C VAL A 86 -40.01 6.35 2.36
N ALA A 87 -39.50 7.45 2.92
CA ALA A 87 -40.06 8.78 2.72
C ALA A 87 -39.03 9.72 2.10
N GLU A 88 -39.02 9.78 0.76
CA GLU A 88 -38.79 10.95 -0.11
C GLU A 88 -38.12 10.52 -1.44
N GLU A 89 -38.96 10.24 -2.43
CA GLU A 89 -38.56 10.07 -3.83
C GLU A 89 -38.23 11.43 -4.48
N ALA A 90 -37.08 11.54 -5.14
CA ALA A 90 -36.80 12.56 -6.17
C ALA A 90 -35.76 12.01 -7.19
N PRO A 91 -35.75 12.50 -8.45
CA PRO A 91 -35.60 11.63 -9.61
C PRO A 91 -34.16 11.27 -9.98
N VAL A 92 -34.06 10.06 -10.52
CA VAL A 92 -32.91 9.37 -11.12
C VAL A 92 -32.12 10.25 -12.10
N ARG A 93 -30.81 10.42 -11.85
CA ARG A 93 -29.82 10.73 -12.89
C ARG A 93 -29.12 9.43 -13.29
N ALA A 94 -29.19 9.11 -14.58
CA ALA A 94 -28.60 7.92 -15.18
C ALA A 94 -27.06 7.84 -14.97
N PRO A 95 -26.49 6.63 -14.84
CA PRO A 95 -25.05 6.45 -14.75
C PRO A 95 -24.40 6.76 -16.10
N LEU A 96 -23.46 7.71 -16.11
CA LEU A 96 -22.66 8.07 -17.28
C LEU A 96 -21.78 6.87 -17.67
N ALA A 97 -22.21 6.13 -18.69
CA ALA A 97 -21.31 5.26 -19.45
C ALA A 97 -20.21 6.14 -20.06
N ALA A 98 -18.98 6.02 -19.56
CA ALA A 98 -17.82 6.60 -20.22
C ALA A 98 -17.74 6.01 -21.63
N TYR A 99 -17.79 6.85 -22.66
CA TYR A 99 -17.93 6.43 -24.05
C TYR A 99 -16.62 5.76 -24.54
N GLN A 100 -16.72 4.69 -25.32
CA GLN A 100 -15.57 3.99 -25.94
C GLN A 100 -14.64 4.95 -26.73
N TRP A 101 -15.18 6.04 -27.27
CA TRP A 101 -14.40 7.06 -27.99
C TRP A 101 -13.48 7.90 -27.09
N ASP A 102 -13.82 8.07 -25.81
CA ASP A 102 -12.95 8.77 -24.84
C ASP A 102 -11.69 7.95 -24.57
N GLN A 103 -11.80 6.62 -24.51
CA GLN A 103 -10.64 5.74 -24.37
C GLN A 103 -9.73 5.76 -25.60
N GLU A 104 -10.27 5.73 -26.81
CA GLU A 104 -9.47 5.82 -28.04
C GLU A 104 -8.74 7.17 -28.17
N ARG A 105 -9.37 8.26 -27.75
CA ARG A 105 -8.75 9.59 -27.70
C ARG A 105 -7.59 9.61 -26.71
N LEU A 106 -7.79 9.10 -25.50
CA LEU A 106 -6.76 9.02 -24.47
C LEU A 106 -5.56 8.18 -24.93
N VAL A 107 -5.81 7.03 -25.57
CA VAL A 107 -4.73 6.17 -26.11
C VAL A 107 -3.88 6.95 -27.12
N LYS A 108 -4.51 7.61 -28.09
CA LYS A 108 -3.80 8.42 -29.09
C LYS A 108 -3.02 9.57 -28.46
N GLU A 109 -3.59 10.20 -27.43
CA GLU A 109 -2.92 11.30 -26.72
C GLU A 109 -1.69 10.80 -25.94
N ILE A 110 -1.80 9.66 -25.25
CA ILE A 110 -0.68 9.00 -24.57
C ILE A 110 0.44 8.65 -25.56
N GLU A 111 0.10 8.08 -26.72
CA GLU A 111 1.05 7.73 -27.77
C GLU A 111 1.73 8.97 -28.37
N ASN A 112 0.97 10.05 -28.61
CA ASN A 112 1.53 11.32 -29.09
C ASN A 112 2.48 11.96 -28.08
N LEU A 113 2.28 11.73 -26.78
CA LEU A 113 3.19 12.15 -25.71
C LEU A 113 4.43 11.23 -25.59
N GLY A 114 4.56 10.22 -26.45
CA GLY A 114 5.72 9.33 -26.54
C GLY A 114 5.68 8.12 -25.62
N PHE A 115 4.52 7.80 -25.04
CA PHE A 115 4.35 6.64 -24.16
C PHE A 115 3.54 5.56 -24.88
N ALA A 116 4.04 4.31 -24.88
CA ALA A 116 3.26 3.19 -25.40
C ALA A 116 2.07 2.91 -24.48
N PHE A 117 0.89 2.60 -25.02
CA PHE A 117 -0.27 2.20 -24.22
C PHE A 117 -0.10 0.77 -23.67
N SER A 118 0.79 0.60 -22.71
CA SER A 118 1.16 -0.68 -22.10
C SER A 118 1.56 -0.50 -20.64
N ARG A 119 1.69 -1.61 -19.90
CA ARG A 119 2.20 -1.57 -18.51
C ARG A 119 3.57 -0.91 -18.40
N GLU A 120 4.42 -1.15 -19.40
CA GLU A 120 5.75 -0.57 -19.50
C GLU A 120 5.69 0.94 -19.77
N GLY A 121 4.77 1.38 -20.63
CA GLY A 121 4.55 2.81 -20.85
C GLY A 121 4.03 3.53 -19.62
N PHE A 122 3.14 2.89 -18.86
CA PHE A 122 2.66 3.43 -17.58
C PHE A 122 3.80 3.54 -16.55
N ALA A 123 4.62 2.49 -16.43
CA ALA A 123 5.81 2.51 -15.59
C ALA A 123 6.79 3.63 -16.00
N LYS A 124 7.06 3.80 -17.30
CA LYS A 124 7.91 4.89 -17.81
C LYS A 124 7.32 6.28 -17.51
N ALA A 125 6.02 6.45 -17.64
CA ALA A 125 5.34 7.69 -17.27
C ALA A 125 5.50 7.98 -15.77
N ALA A 126 5.39 6.94 -14.93
CA ALA A 126 5.60 7.05 -13.50
C ALA A 126 7.05 7.38 -13.13
N GLU A 127 8.04 6.75 -13.78
CA GLU A 127 9.48 7.04 -13.61
C GLU A 127 9.79 8.49 -13.99
N ALA A 128 9.21 8.97 -15.09
CA ALA A 128 9.31 10.37 -15.52
C ALA A 128 8.61 11.35 -14.56
N GLY A 129 7.73 10.87 -13.67
CA GLY A 129 6.92 11.71 -12.80
C GLY A 129 5.82 12.46 -13.54
N ASN A 130 5.44 12.01 -14.75
CA ASN A 130 4.45 12.70 -15.57
C ASN A 130 3.04 12.39 -15.05
N ARG A 131 2.61 13.16 -14.04
CA ARG A 131 1.30 13.02 -13.39
C ARG A 131 0.14 13.03 -14.39
N GLN A 132 0.20 13.87 -15.42
CA GLN A 132 -0.87 13.99 -16.41
C GLN A 132 -1.01 12.70 -17.22
N VAL A 133 0.10 12.17 -17.72
CA VAL A 133 0.09 10.91 -18.48
C VAL A 133 -0.34 9.74 -17.59
N CYS A 134 0.17 9.67 -16.36
CA CYS A 134 -0.28 8.64 -15.40
C CYS A 134 -1.79 8.72 -15.10
N ALA A 135 -2.35 9.92 -14.98
CA ALA A 135 -3.80 10.10 -14.81
C ALA A 135 -4.58 9.64 -16.06
N MET A 136 -4.06 9.91 -17.27
CA MET A 136 -4.65 9.41 -18.51
C MET A 136 -4.65 7.88 -18.57
N PHE A 137 -3.57 7.21 -18.14
CA PHE A 137 -3.53 5.75 -18.04
C PHE A 137 -4.61 5.21 -17.12
N VAL A 138 -4.76 5.77 -15.91
CA VAL A 138 -5.80 5.36 -14.95
C VAL A 138 -7.21 5.63 -15.51
N GLN A 139 -7.45 6.79 -16.13
CA GLN A 139 -8.73 7.12 -16.78
C GLN A 139 -9.06 6.20 -17.95
N ALA A 140 -8.04 5.73 -18.67
CA ALA A 140 -8.18 4.75 -19.74
C ALA A 140 -8.43 3.31 -19.22
N GLY A 141 -8.50 3.12 -17.89
CA GLY A 141 -8.87 1.86 -17.25
C GLY A 141 -7.68 1.00 -16.81
N PHE A 142 -6.46 1.53 -16.78
CA PHE A 142 -5.35 0.81 -16.14
C PHE A 142 -5.59 0.70 -14.63
N ASP A 143 -5.33 -0.50 -14.11
CA ASP A 143 -5.23 -0.72 -12.67
C ASP A 143 -4.09 0.15 -12.10
N VAL A 144 -4.43 0.99 -11.11
CA VAL A 144 -3.50 1.90 -10.43
C VAL A 144 -2.36 1.14 -9.75
N ASP A 145 -2.58 -0.12 -9.38
CA ASP A 145 -1.59 -1.01 -8.77
C ASP A 145 -0.94 -1.97 -9.78
N THR A 146 -1.03 -1.64 -11.07
CA THR A 146 -0.36 -2.37 -12.15
C THR A 146 1.11 -2.61 -11.83
N ARG A 147 1.51 -3.88 -11.81
CA ARG A 147 2.90 -4.27 -11.56
C ARG A 147 3.72 -4.28 -12.84
N ASP A 148 4.89 -3.65 -12.78
CA ASP A 148 5.92 -3.74 -13.82
C ASP A 148 6.67 -5.10 -13.76
N ALA A 149 7.72 -5.26 -14.58
CA ALA A 149 8.51 -6.49 -14.62
C ALA A 149 9.30 -6.78 -13.31
N ARG A 150 9.52 -5.77 -12.46
CA ARG A 150 10.14 -5.88 -11.13
C ARG A 150 9.12 -6.11 -10.01
N GLU A 151 7.85 -6.22 -10.38
CA GLU A 151 6.70 -6.23 -9.47
C GLU A 151 6.48 -4.91 -8.71
N TRP A 152 6.98 -3.81 -9.25
CA TRP A 152 6.76 -2.49 -8.69
C TRP A 152 5.44 -1.92 -9.18
N THR A 153 4.66 -1.35 -8.25
CA THR A 153 3.49 -0.54 -8.57
C THR A 153 3.93 0.88 -8.96
N PRO A 154 3.09 1.67 -9.63
CA PRO A 154 3.38 3.08 -9.93
C PRO A 154 3.67 3.89 -8.66
N LEU A 155 3.04 3.54 -7.53
CA LEU A 155 3.32 4.17 -6.25
C LEU A 155 4.74 3.84 -5.74
N THR A 156 5.17 2.59 -5.88
CA THR A 156 6.56 2.20 -5.56
C THR A 156 7.57 2.92 -6.45
N ILE A 157 7.29 3.06 -7.75
CA ILE A 157 8.13 3.82 -8.68
C ILE A 157 8.20 5.30 -8.25
N ALA A 158 7.05 5.92 -7.97
CA ALA A 158 6.96 7.30 -7.52
C ALA A 158 7.74 7.51 -6.21
N ALA A 159 7.65 6.56 -5.28
CA ALA A 159 8.39 6.59 -4.02
C ALA A 159 9.90 6.47 -4.22
N PHE A 160 10.34 5.55 -5.07
CA PHE A 160 11.76 5.35 -5.38
C PHE A 160 12.40 6.54 -6.08
N HIS A 161 11.65 7.29 -6.90
CA HIS A 161 12.13 8.45 -7.65
C HIS A 161 11.76 9.81 -7.02
N GLY A 162 11.09 9.84 -5.87
CA GLY A 162 10.72 11.08 -5.19
C GLY A 162 9.68 11.90 -5.94
N ARG A 163 8.79 11.25 -6.71
CA ARG A 163 7.75 11.92 -7.49
C ARG A 163 6.55 12.28 -6.61
N GLU A 164 6.70 13.32 -5.79
CA GLU A 164 5.73 13.73 -4.77
C GLU A 164 4.30 13.93 -5.30
N GLN A 165 4.14 14.73 -6.36
CA GLN A 165 2.82 15.02 -6.93
C GLN A 165 2.19 13.78 -7.59
N LEU A 166 3.02 12.89 -8.13
CA LEU A 166 2.55 11.62 -8.69
C LEU A 166 2.10 10.68 -7.58
N ALA A 167 2.90 10.53 -6.51
CA ALA A 167 2.55 9.73 -5.36
C ALA A 167 1.23 10.19 -4.73
N LEU A 168 1.02 11.51 -4.59
CA LEU A 168 -0.24 12.06 -4.09
C LEU A 168 -1.43 11.67 -4.97
N MET A 169 -1.31 11.88 -6.29
CA MET A 169 -2.37 11.53 -7.24
C MET A 169 -2.69 10.03 -7.23
N LEU A 170 -1.67 9.17 -7.23
CA LEU A 170 -1.87 7.72 -7.20
C LEU A 170 -2.63 7.28 -5.94
N LEU A 171 -2.31 7.89 -4.80
CA LEU A 171 -3.02 7.63 -3.55
C LEU A 171 -4.46 8.15 -3.55
N GLU A 172 -4.72 9.29 -4.18
CA GLU A 172 -6.08 9.80 -4.41
C GLU A 172 -6.89 8.89 -5.35
N CYS A 173 -6.22 8.23 -6.29
CA CYS A 173 -6.77 7.19 -7.16
C CYS A 173 -6.87 5.81 -6.49
N GLY A 174 -6.55 5.68 -5.21
CA GLY A 174 -6.74 4.43 -4.44
C GLY A 174 -5.60 3.42 -4.52
N ALA A 175 -4.38 3.82 -4.89
CA ALA A 175 -3.21 2.94 -4.89
C ALA A 175 -2.97 2.29 -3.52
N ASP A 176 -2.60 1.01 -3.52
CA ASP A 176 -2.30 0.24 -2.31
C ASP A 176 -1.01 0.74 -1.63
N LEU A 177 -1.19 1.43 -0.50
CA LEU A 177 -0.14 1.90 0.40
C LEU A 177 0.78 0.79 0.92
N PHE A 178 0.26 -0.44 1.01
CA PHE A 178 0.93 -1.60 1.58
C PHE A 178 1.48 -2.55 0.52
N ALA A 179 1.43 -2.16 -0.76
CA ALA A 179 1.93 -2.97 -1.86
C ALA A 179 3.39 -3.40 -1.59
N LYS A 180 3.63 -4.70 -1.64
CA LYS A 180 4.97 -5.29 -1.47
C LYS A 180 5.52 -5.80 -2.80
N ASP A 181 6.79 -5.51 -3.04
CA ASP A 181 7.58 -6.17 -4.09
C ASP A 181 8.03 -7.59 -3.66
N ARG A 182 8.80 -8.27 -4.50
CA ARG A 182 9.32 -9.62 -4.23
C ARG A 182 10.12 -9.75 -2.94
N GLY A 183 10.80 -8.67 -2.54
CA GLY A 183 11.58 -8.63 -1.30
C GLY A 183 10.75 -8.29 -0.07
N GLY A 184 9.46 -8.04 -0.23
CA GLY A 184 8.59 -7.58 0.84
C GLY A 184 8.71 -6.07 1.11
N TYR A 185 9.41 -5.32 0.25
CA TYR A 185 9.59 -3.88 0.43
C TYR A 185 8.34 -3.12 -0.01
N THR A 186 7.95 -2.14 0.80
CA THR A 186 6.81 -1.24 0.55
C THR A 186 7.27 0.07 -0.08
N PRO A 187 6.36 0.94 -0.60
CA PRO A 187 6.73 2.28 -1.04
C PRO A 187 7.49 3.07 0.02
N LEU A 188 7.17 2.91 1.31
CA LEU A 188 7.88 3.59 2.40
C LEU A 188 9.35 3.18 2.51
N HIS A 189 9.66 1.90 2.28
CA HIS A 189 11.05 1.42 2.22
C HIS A 189 11.81 2.13 1.10
N TRP A 190 11.24 2.15 -0.10
CA TRP A 190 11.91 2.76 -1.26
C TRP A 190 12.05 4.28 -1.16
N ALA A 191 11.05 4.98 -0.62
CA ALA A 191 11.17 6.41 -0.32
C ALA A 191 12.25 6.69 0.74
N ALA A 192 12.36 5.83 1.75
CA ALA A 192 13.36 5.96 2.80
C ALA A 192 14.78 5.63 2.31
N PHE A 193 14.92 4.60 1.47
CA PHE A 193 16.16 4.21 0.82
C PHE A 193 16.71 5.31 -0.10
N SER A 194 15.82 5.98 -0.85
CA SER A 194 16.22 7.06 -1.77
C SER A 194 16.29 8.44 -1.12
N GLY A 195 15.82 8.59 0.12
CA GLY A 195 15.98 9.81 0.90
C GLY A 195 14.99 10.93 0.57
N TYR A 196 13.74 10.59 0.23
CA TYR A 196 12.71 11.57 -0.13
C TYR A 196 11.75 11.87 1.03
N PRO A 197 12.03 12.89 1.87
CA PRO A 197 11.26 13.16 3.09
C PRO A 197 9.81 13.58 2.84
N VAL A 198 9.50 14.21 1.70
CA VAL A 198 8.11 14.60 1.41
C VAL A 198 7.25 13.38 1.11
N VAL A 199 7.79 12.41 0.34
CA VAL A 199 7.07 11.15 0.08
C VAL A 199 6.98 10.30 1.34
N VAL A 200 8.04 10.21 2.14
CA VAL A 200 8.02 9.52 3.44
C VAL A 200 6.93 10.10 4.34
N LYS A 201 6.88 11.42 4.49
CA LYS A 201 5.84 12.10 5.27
C LYS A 201 4.45 11.79 4.72
N LEU A 202 4.25 11.89 3.41
CA LEU A 202 2.97 11.58 2.78
C LEU A 202 2.49 10.16 3.10
N LEU A 203 3.37 9.15 2.98
CA LEU A 203 3.02 7.75 3.26
C LEU A 203 2.71 7.52 4.74
N LEU A 204 3.48 8.12 5.65
CA LEU A 204 3.25 8.04 7.09
C LEU A 204 1.93 8.74 7.49
N ASP A 205 1.61 9.88 6.86
CA ASP A 205 0.35 10.61 7.08
C ASP A 205 -0.88 9.83 6.62
N ARG A 206 -0.71 8.92 5.65
CA ARG A 206 -1.75 8.01 5.16
C ARG A 206 -1.84 6.70 5.96
N GLY A 207 -1.13 6.61 7.09
CA GLY A 207 -1.28 5.52 8.04
C GLY A 207 -0.38 4.31 7.81
N VAL A 208 0.65 4.41 6.94
CA VAL A 208 1.66 3.36 6.84
C VAL A 208 2.46 3.30 8.14
N PRO A 209 2.56 2.14 8.83
CA PRO A 209 3.36 2.03 10.04
C PRO A 209 4.84 2.31 9.75
N ALA A 210 5.49 3.10 10.61
CA ALA A 210 6.91 3.40 10.45
C ALA A 210 7.83 2.17 10.62
N ASN A 211 7.30 1.12 11.29
CA ASN A 211 7.99 -0.14 11.61
C ASN A 211 7.64 -1.29 10.66
N VAL A 212 7.17 -1.02 9.44
CA VAL A 212 6.99 -2.07 8.43
C VAL A 212 8.31 -2.78 8.15
N LEU A 213 8.26 -4.08 7.89
CA LEU A 213 9.44 -4.91 7.63
C LEU A 213 9.35 -5.59 6.27
N SER A 214 10.49 -5.66 5.58
CA SER A 214 10.68 -6.51 4.41
C SER A 214 10.84 -7.98 4.82
N ASN A 215 10.93 -8.89 3.84
CA ASN A 215 11.14 -10.32 4.09
C ASN A 215 12.50 -10.61 4.76
N ALA A 216 13.46 -9.68 4.63
CA ALA A 216 14.76 -9.76 5.27
C ALA A 216 14.80 -9.05 6.66
N GLY A 217 13.64 -8.66 7.20
CA GLY A 217 13.55 -7.93 8.47
C GLY A 217 14.05 -6.49 8.37
N ILE A 218 14.24 -5.94 7.17
CA ILE A 218 14.74 -4.59 7.01
C ILE A 218 13.60 -3.59 7.21
N SER A 219 13.82 -2.58 8.06
CA SER A 219 12.89 -1.46 8.27
C SER A 219 13.24 -0.25 7.39
N PRO A 220 12.28 0.68 7.13
CA PRO A 220 12.57 1.94 6.46
C PRO A 220 13.64 2.77 7.18
N LEU A 221 13.63 2.75 8.52
CA LEU A 221 14.61 3.46 9.34
C LEU A 221 16.02 2.91 9.13
N LEU A 222 16.17 1.59 9.05
CA LEU A 222 17.45 0.94 8.73
C LEU A 222 17.97 1.41 7.37
N GLN A 223 17.14 1.42 6.33
CA GLN A 223 17.56 1.89 5.00
C GLN A 223 17.96 3.36 4.99
N ALA A 224 17.16 4.23 5.59
CA ALA A 224 17.48 5.66 5.69
C ALA A 224 18.77 5.90 6.48
N ALA A 225 18.98 5.15 7.56
CA ALA A 225 20.18 5.24 8.38
C ALA A 225 21.42 4.77 7.64
N ALA A 226 21.33 3.63 6.95
CA ALA A 226 22.41 3.08 6.13
C ALA A 226 22.81 4.01 4.97
N ARG A 227 21.90 4.87 4.49
CA ARG A 227 22.17 5.83 3.41
C ARG A 227 22.50 7.25 3.90
N GLY A 228 22.39 7.51 5.21
CA GLY A 228 22.68 8.81 5.79
C GLY A 228 21.60 9.87 5.59
N HIS A 229 20.36 9.46 5.30
CA HIS A 229 19.24 10.36 5.02
C HIS A 229 18.64 10.94 6.31
N LEU A 230 19.35 11.89 6.93
CA LEU A 230 19.01 12.50 8.22
C LEU A 230 17.57 13.00 8.32
N ALA A 231 17.07 13.71 7.29
CA ALA A 231 15.71 14.24 7.29
C ALA A 231 14.65 13.13 7.38
N VAL A 232 14.87 12.03 6.65
CA VAL A 232 14.00 10.85 6.68
C VAL A 232 14.10 10.12 8.03
N VAL A 233 15.31 9.98 8.56
CA VAL A 233 15.55 9.37 9.88
C VAL A 233 14.75 10.11 10.97
N ASN A 234 14.86 11.44 11.02
CA ASN A 234 14.10 12.26 11.97
C ASN A 234 12.59 12.05 11.81
N GLN A 235 12.06 12.11 10.58
CA GLN A 235 10.62 11.91 10.34
C GLN A 235 10.13 10.52 10.77
N LEU A 236 10.91 9.47 10.54
CA LEU A 236 10.56 8.12 10.96
C LEU A 236 10.55 8.01 12.49
N LEU A 237 11.56 8.58 13.16
CA LEU A 237 11.63 8.61 14.63
C LEU A 237 10.50 9.46 15.25
N ASP A 238 10.13 10.59 14.64
CA ASP A 238 8.98 11.41 15.03
C ASP A 238 7.66 10.62 14.93
N ARG A 239 7.61 9.61 14.05
CA ARG A 239 6.51 8.64 13.92
C ARG A 239 6.75 7.34 14.67
N GLN A 240 7.55 7.40 15.74
CA GLN A 240 7.79 6.30 16.68
C GLN A 240 8.39 5.05 15.99
N ALA A 241 9.19 5.24 14.94
CA ALA A 241 10.01 4.16 14.42
C ALA A 241 10.95 3.65 15.51
N ASN A 242 11.03 2.33 15.70
CA ASN A 242 11.91 1.72 16.67
C ASN A 242 13.35 1.67 16.11
N PRO A 243 14.33 2.37 16.72
CA PRO A 243 15.71 2.43 16.24
C PRO A 243 16.48 1.11 16.45
N ASN A 244 15.87 0.12 17.10
CA ASN A 244 16.45 -1.18 17.42
C ASN A 244 15.80 -2.33 16.63
N LEU A 245 15.18 -2.05 15.48
CA LEU A 245 14.70 -3.09 14.57
C LEU A 245 15.83 -3.54 13.66
N ASP A 246 16.38 -4.70 13.99
CA ASP A 246 17.47 -5.33 13.26
C ASP A 246 16.95 -6.17 12.10
N ALA A 247 17.70 -6.19 11.01
CA ALA A 247 17.47 -7.11 9.92
C ALA A 247 17.89 -8.54 10.30
N ASN A 248 17.48 -9.52 9.49
CA ASN A 248 17.75 -10.93 9.74
C ASN A 248 19.25 -11.28 9.74
N ASP A 249 20.12 -10.43 9.18
CA ASP A 249 21.58 -10.58 9.20
C ASP A 249 22.26 -9.90 10.42
N GLY A 250 21.47 -9.40 11.37
CA GLY A 250 21.94 -8.66 12.55
C GLY A 250 22.24 -7.18 12.26
N SER A 251 21.95 -6.68 11.05
CA SER A 251 22.14 -5.27 10.75
C SER A 251 21.16 -4.40 11.53
N SER A 252 21.67 -3.58 12.45
CA SER A 252 20.89 -2.52 13.09
C SER A 252 21.02 -1.19 12.35
N PRO A 253 20.05 -0.25 12.52
CA PRO A 253 20.17 1.11 11.98
C PRO A 253 21.46 1.81 12.42
N LEU A 254 21.84 1.68 13.70
CA LEU A 254 23.05 2.30 14.24
C LEU A 254 24.31 1.69 13.63
N LEU A 255 24.36 0.37 13.53
CA LEU A 255 25.51 -0.35 12.98
C LEU A 255 25.78 0.09 11.54
N LYS A 256 24.74 0.15 10.69
CA LYS A 256 24.90 0.61 9.29
C LYS A 256 25.25 2.10 9.19
N ALA A 257 24.71 2.94 10.06
CA ALA A 257 25.08 4.36 10.09
C ALA A 257 26.57 4.55 10.45
N VAL A 258 27.10 3.76 11.40
CA VAL A 258 28.53 3.74 11.76
C VAL A 258 29.37 3.17 10.62
N ALA A 259 28.97 2.04 10.03
CA ALA A 259 29.63 1.40 8.89
C ALA A 259 29.91 2.38 7.74
N ASN A 260 28.91 3.20 7.44
CA ASN A 260 28.91 4.10 6.30
C ASN A 260 29.31 5.54 6.68
N GLY A 261 29.69 5.79 7.94
CA GLY A 261 30.27 7.06 8.38
C GLY A 261 29.26 8.22 8.54
N HIS A 262 27.98 7.93 8.80
CA HIS A 262 26.92 8.94 8.85
C HIS A 262 26.80 9.61 10.23
N LEU A 263 27.77 10.46 10.59
CA LEU A 263 27.89 11.12 11.89
C LEU A 263 26.59 11.70 12.45
N ALA A 264 25.87 12.49 11.67
CA ALA A 264 24.63 13.14 12.13
C ALA A 264 23.52 12.12 12.43
N VAL A 265 23.40 11.07 11.60
CA VAL A 265 22.44 9.98 11.82
C VAL A 265 22.82 9.17 13.06
N ILE A 266 24.10 8.88 13.27
CA ILE A 266 24.60 8.18 14.46
C ILE A 266 24.15 8.91 15.72
N GLN A 267 24.36 10.24 15.78
CA GLN A 267 23.98 11.03 16.94
C GLN A 267 22.47 11.00 17.20
N VAL A 268 21.67 11.13 16.14
CA VAL A 268 20.20 11.08 16.25
C VAL A 268 19.72 9.71 16.72
N LEU A 269 20.28 8.61 16.19
CA LEU A 269 19.89 7.26 16.60
C LEU A 269 20.25 6.99 18.06
N LEU A 270 21.44 7.41 18.51
CA LEU A 270 21.84 7.29 19.93
C LEU A 270 20.91 8.09 20.84
N ASN A 271 20.56 9.31 20.46
CA ASN A 271 19.62 10.14 21.21
C ASN A 271 18.21 9.51 21.26
N ALA A 272 17.83 8.74 20.23
CA ALA A 272 16.58 7.99 20.18
C ALA A 272 16.62 6.64 20.91
N GLY A 273 17.73 6.29 21.57
CA GLY A 273 17.87 5.06 22.35
C GLY A 273 18.33 3.83 21.55
N ALA A 274 19.05 4.03 20.45
CA ALA A 274 19.66 2.93 19.72
C ALA A 274 20.70 2.17 20.58
N HIS A 275 20.65 0.85 20.55
CA HIS A 275 21.54 -0.03 21.30
C HIS A 275 22.96 0.01 20.73
N ARG A 276 23.94 0.20 21.62
CA ARG A 276 25.37 0.20 21.27
C ARG A 276 25.95 -1.21 21.15
N GLN A 277 25.39 -2.16 21.88
CA GLN A 277 25.79 -3.57 21.84
C GLN A 277 24.98 -4.27 20.74
N VAL A 278 25.46 -4.14 19.50
CA VAL A 278 24.87 -4.75 18.31
C VAL A 278 25.95 -5.47 17.52
N THR A 279 25.57 -6.60 16.94
CA THR A 279 26.50 -7.53 16.29
C THR A 279 25.87 -8.07 15.03
N LEU A 280 26.65 -8.10 13.93
CA LEU A 280 26.24 -8.78 12.71
C LEU A 280 26.28 -10.31 12.90
N ALA A 281 25.60 -11.02 12.00
CA ALA A 281 25.61 -12.48 11.96
C ALA A 281 27.02 -13.09 11.75
N ASP A 282 27.96 -12.34 11.18
CA ASP A 282 29.36 -12.75 11.02
C ASP A 282 30.22 -12.55 12.29
N GLY A 283 29.64 -12.02 13.36
CA GLY A 283 30.30 -11.74 14.63
C GLY A 283 30.94 -10.34 14.72
N THR A 284 30.90 -9.53 13.66
CA THR A 284 31.43 -8.16 13.69
C THR A 284 30.60 -7.30 14.63
N THR A 285 31.23 -6.72 15.65
CA THR A 285 30.59 -5.85 16.64
C THR A 285 30.60 -4.39 16.19
N LEU A 286 29.73 -3.56 16.77
CA LEU A 286 29.78 -2.10 16.59
C LEU A 286 31.17 -1.53 16.94
N ASP A 287 31.78 -2.01 18.01
CA ASP A 287 33.08 -1.55 18.49
C ASP A 287 34.20 -1.86 17.48
N ASP A 288 34.15 -3.04 16.83
CA ASP A 288 35.08 -3.38 15.75
C ASP A 288 34.99 -2.39 14.58
N MET A 289 33.77 -1.94 14.27
CA MET A 289 33.52 -0.99 13.17
C MET A 289 33.96 0.43 13.55
N VAL A 290 33.71 0.85 14.79
CA VAL A 290 34.21 2.12 15.32
C VAL A 290 35.74 2.12 15.35
N ALA A 291 36.39 1.04 15.75
CA ALA A 291 37.85 0.95 15.75
C ALA A 291 38.45 1.07 14.33
N LYS A 292 37.76 0.53 13.32
CA LYS A 292 38.16 0.60 11.91
C LYS A 292 37.82 1.93 11.23
N THR A 293 36.90 2.72 11.78
CA THR A 293 36.50 4.00 11.15
C THR A 293 37.65 4.99 11.12
N LYS A 294 37.82 5.70 10.00
CA LYS A 294 38.82 6.77 9.89
C LYS A 294 38.35 8.10 10.50
N ASP A 295 37.03 8.27 10.68
CA ASP A 295 36.47 9.50 11.22
C ASP A 295 36.63 9.53 12.75
N LEU A 296 37.56 10.35 13.22
CA LEU A 296 37.84 10.52 14.65
C LEU A 296 36.63 11.04 15.44
N ARG A 297 35.70 11.73 14.77
CA ARG A 297 34.48 12.23 15.43
C ARG A 297 33.54 11.09 15.78
N ILE A 298 33.47 10.07 14.92
CA ILE A 298 32.69 8.86 15.22
C ILE A 298 33.33 8.13 16.40
N ARG A 299 34.66 7.97 16.42
CA ARG A 299 35.35 7.36 17.58
C ARG A 299 35.05 8.12 18.89
N ALA A 300 35.12 9.44 18.85
CA ALA A 300 34.85 10.30 20.01
C ALA A 300 33.42 10.15 20.57
N ILE A 301 32.42 9.79 19.75
CA ILE A 301 31.06 9.51 20.22
C ILE A 301 31.02 8.24 21.09
N PHE A 302 31.86 7.25 20.79
CA PHE A 302 31.83 5.95 21.44
C PHE A 302 32.86 5.79 22.58
N GLY A 303 33.87 6.66 22.66
CA GLY A 303 34.86 6.68 23.76
C GLY A 303 36.28 6.47 23.25
#